data_AF-E3M197-F1
#
_entry.id   AF-E3M197-F1
#
_cell.length_a   1.000
_cell.length_b   1.000
_cell.length_c   1.000
_cell.angle_alpha   90.00
_cell.angle_beta   90.00
_cell.angle_gamma   90.00
#
_symmetry.space_group_name_H-M   'P 1'
#
loop_
_entity.id
_entity.type
_entity.pdbx_description
1 polymer ?
#
loop_
_entity_poly.entity_id
_entity_poly.type
_entity_poly.pdbx_seq_one_letter_code
_entity_poly.pdbx_strand_id
1 'polypeptide(L)'
;MSDEQAGNESESSSATSSVSSDTVPPFSEIQIIEVNRDNFSKIWPYMLVCIKSADFIAMDLELSGLGGQGLRSKDVQERYRAIRDAAHTRSILSVGITTMKLIHKSEKRRSLRYETQVFNLLTLSEKPFTIEPSALQFLAKHSFDFNRLIQSGVQFQGVNCPLKTLFRELLGSSSTLCLHNGLIDLAFLYKQMYGVDLPETLDEFVNNLSDLFPDDFLPVADSKYLAEYQTRYTSSYLEYVFRRT
;
A
#
# COMPACT_ATOMS: atom_id res chain seq x y z
N MET A 1 16.62 12.21 -84.12
CA MET A 1 17.34 13.32 -83.47
C MET A 1 16.56 13.60 -82.19
N SER A 2 16.96 13.00 -81.06
CA SER A 2 17.72 13.65 -79.95
C SER A 2 16.87 14.78 -79.32
N ASP A 3 16.58 14.87 -78.01
CA ASP A 3 17.22 14.38 -76.80
C ASP A 3 16.23 14.28 -75.62
N GLU A 4 16.61 13.49 -74.61
CA GLU A 4 16.08 13.46 -73.24
C GLU A 4 16.42 14.72 -72.42
N GLN A 5 15.52 15.10 -71.50
CA GLN A 5 15.76 15.47 -70.08
C GLN A 5 14.44 16.02 -69.48
N ALA A 6 13.75 15.29 -68.59
CA ALA A 6 13.92 15.24 -67.13
C ALA A 6 13.44 16.52 -66.40
N GLY A 7 12.37 16.42 -65.60
CA GLY A 7 11.98 17.50 -64.69
C GLY A 7 10.60 17.40 -64.03
N ASN A 8 10.53 16.62 -62.94
CA ASN A 8 9.67 16.80 -61.75
C ASN A 8 8.13 16.90 -61.89
N GLU A 9 7.48 15.74 -61.72
CA GLU A 9 6.14 15.67 -61.14
C GLU A 9 6.22 15.86 -59.63
N SER A 10 5.61 16.93 -59.11
CA SER A 10 5.42 17.14 -57.68
C SER A 10 4.19 16.36 -57.21
N GLU A 11 4.38 15.13 -56.78
CA GLU A 11 3.39 14.39 -56.00
C GLU A 11 3.22 15.04 -54.62
N SER A 12 2.02 15.58 -54.40
CA SER A 12 1.51 15.98 -53.10
C SER A 12 1.37 14.75 -52.21
N SER A 13 2.39 14.48 -51.39
CA SER A 13 2.29 13.50 -50.32
C SER A 13 1.43 14.09 -49.19
N SER A 14 0.20 13.59 -49.08
CA SER A 14 -0.65 13.77 -47.91
C SER A 14 0.03 13.11 -46.70
N ALA A 15 0.75 13.90 -45.92
CA ALA A 15 1.26 13.48 -44.63
C ALA A 15 0.07 13.23 -43.68
N THR A 16 -0.40 11.99 -43.61
CA THR A 16 -1.17 11.51 -42.47
C THR A 16 -0.26 11.59 -41.26
N SER A 17 -0.40 12.67 -40.49
CA SER A 17 0.20 12.82 -39.16
C SER A 17 -0.33 11.67 -38.30
N SER A 18 0.47 10.62 -38.14
CA SER A 18 0.26 9.63 -37.09
C SER A 18 0.41 10.36 -35.77
N VAL A 19 -0.73 10.74 -35.18
CA VAL A 19 -0.79 11.23 -33.80
C VAL A 19 -0.09 10.18 -32.95
N SER A 20 1.06 10.55 -32.40
CA SER A 20 1.81 9.66 -31.53
C SER A 20 0.93 9.34 -30.33
N SER A 21 0.59 8.07 -30.16
CA SER A 21 -0.09 7.56 -28.96
C SER A 21 0.83 7.57 -27.72
N ASP A 22 1.89 8.37 -27.75
CA ASP A 22 3.02 8.40 -26.84
C ASP A 22 2.97 9.66 -25.94
N THR A 23 1.78 9.98 -25.44
CA THR A 23 1.68 10.73 -24.18
C THR A 23 1.56 9.70 -23.07
N VAL A 24 2.41 9.78 -22.05
CA VAL A 24 2.10 9.12 -20.77
C VAL A 24 0.72 9.66 -20.40
N PRO A 25 -0.32 8.83 -20.29
CA PRO A 25 -1.64 9.34 -19.98
C PRO A 25 -1.53 10.19 -18.72
N PRO A 26 -2.13 11.40 -18.68
CA PRO A 26 -2.29 12.11 -17.42
C PRO A 26 -2.87 11.10 -16.42
N PHE A 27 -2.35 11.07 -15.19
CA PHE A 27 -2.74 10.09 -14.16
C PHE A 27 -4.21 9.75 -14.32
N SER A 28 -4.50 8.55 -14.84
CA SER A 28 -5.88 8.08 -14.92
C SER A 28 -6.40 8.12 -13.50
N GLU A 29 -7.57 8.75 -13.29
CA GLU A 29 -8.22 8.83 -11.99
C GLU A 29 -8.18 7.44 -11.35
N ILE A 30 -7.32 7.28 -10.32
CA ILE A 30 -7.08 5.97 -9.72
C ILE A 30 -8.36 5.62 -8.98
N GLN A 31 -9.08 4.62 -9.47
CA GLN A 31 -10.30 4.18 -8.84
C GLN A 31 -9.97 3.43 -7.55
N ILE A 32 -10.40 3.99 -6.43
CA ILE A 32 -10.33 3.36 -5.12
C ILE A 32 -11.62 2.57 -4.92
N ILE A 33 -11.50 1.24 -4.81
CA ILE A 33 -12.62 0.38 -4.46
C ILE A 33 -12.74 0.37 -2.94
N GLU A 34 -13.72 1.09 -2.41
CA GLU A 34 -14.02 0.98 -0.99
C GLU A 34 -14.71 -0.35 -0.68
N VAL A 35 -14.18 -1.06 0.31
CA VAL A 35 -14.69 -2.34 0.79
C VAL A 35 -15.21 -2.16 2.20
N ASN A 36 -16.47 -2.56 2.40
CA ASN A 36 -17.17 -2.49 3.67
C ASN A 36 -18.00 -3.78 3.85
N ARG A 37 -18.67 -3.92 4.98
CA ARG A 37 -19.43 -5.13 5.35
C ARG A 37 -20.44 -5.55 4.28
N ASP A 38 -21.05 -4.60 3.59
CA ASP A 38 -22.16 -4.87 2.66
C ASP A 38 -21.67 -5.40 1.30
N ASN A 39 -20.44 -5.05 0.91
CA ASN A 39 -19.86 -5.46 -0.37
C ASN A 39 -18.67 -6.42 -0.25
N PHE A 40 -18.14 -6.65 0.96
CA PHE A 40 -16.95 -7.46 1.21
C PHE A 40 -17.01 -8.83 0.53
N SER A 41 -18.10 -9.58 0.73
CA SER A 41 -18.25 -10.93 0.17
C SER A 41 -18.25 -10.97 -1.35
N LYS A 42 -18.74 -9.91 -2.00
CA LYS A 42 -18.79 -9.79 -3.46
C LYS A 42 -17.44 -9.39 -4.05
N ILE A 43 -16.70 -8.51 -3.36
CA ILE A 43 -15.41 -7.99 -3.80
C ILE A 43 -14.27 -8.97 -3.46
N TRP A 44 -14.43 -9.76 -2.40
CA TRP A 44 -13.41 -10.66 -1.88
C TRP A 44 -12.72 -11.55 -2.94
N PRO A 45 -13.45 -12.27 -3.83
CA PRO A 45 -12.81 -13.10 -4.84
C PRO A 45 -11.94 -12.27 -5.81
N TYR A 46 -12.42 -11.09 -6.21
CA TYR A 46 -11.66 -10.19 -7.09
C TYR A 46 -10.40 -9.67 -6.42
N MET A 47 -10.51 -9.22 -5.17
CA MET A 47 -9.35 -8.76 -4.38
C MET A 47 -8.30 -9.85 -4.21
N LEU A 48 -8.69 -11.11 -3.97
CA LEU A 48 -7.76 -12.23 -3.90
C LEU A 48 -7.05 -12.50 -5.24
N VAL A 49 -7.75 -12.37 -6.37
CA VAL A 49 -7.12 -12.50 -7.70
C VAL A 49 -6.09 -11.38 -7.92
N CYS A 50 -6.41 -10.14 -7.55
CA CYS A 50 -5.48 -9.02 -7.62
C CYS A 50 -4.23 -9.27 -6.77
N ILE A 51 -4.40 -9.71 -5.52
CA ILE A 51 -3.29 -10.03 -4.60
C ILE A 51 -2.40 -11.13 -5.17
N LYS A 52 -2.99 -12.26 -5.60
CA LYS A 52 -2.23 -13.42 -6.09
C LYS A 52 -1.47 -13.17 -7.40
N SER A 53 -1.90 -12.18 -8.18
CA SER A 53 -1.29 -11.86 -9.47
C SER A 53 -0.39 -10.63 -9.44
N ALA A 54 -0.24 -9.98 -8.30
CA ALA A 54 0.58 -8.79 -8.14
C ALA A 54 2.08 -9.14 -8.09
N ASP A 55 2.91 -8.23 -8.57
CA ASP A 55 4.36 -8.28 -8.35
C ASP A 55 4.73 -7.50 -7.08
N PHE A 56 4.02 -6.39 -6.81
CA PHE A 56 4.16 -5.59 -5.61
C PHE A 56 2.80 -5.34 -4.97
N ILE A 57 2.77 -5.29 -3.65
CA ILE A 57 1.58 -4.91 -2.90
C ILE A 57 1.97 -3.85 -1.89
N ALA A 58 1.40 -2.66 -1.99
CA ALA A 58 1.58 -1.63 -0.98
C ALA A 58 0.44 -1.65 0.04
N MET A 59 0.76 -1.36 1.30
CA MET A 59 -0.22 -1.29 2.37
C MET A 59 -0.01 -0.07 3.27
N ASP A 60 -1.11 0.47 3.76
CA ASP A 60 -1.15 1.61 4.68
C ASP A 60 -2.35 1.46 5.63
N LEU A 61 -2.21 1.90 6.88
CA LEU A 61 -3.26 1.79 7.89
C LEU A 61 -3.71 3.15 8.40
N GLU A 62 -5.03 3.30 8.53
CA GLU A 62 -5.60 4.38 9.33
C GLU A 62 -5.91 3.85 10.74
N LEU A 63 -5.34 4.49 11.76
CA LEU A 63 -5.35 4.01 13.13
C LEU A 63 -6.16 4.94 14.05
N SER A 64 -6.80 4.36 15.06
CA SER A 64 -7.55 5.14 16.06
C SER A 64 -6.66 5.98 16.99
N GLY A 65 -5.34 5.81 16.89
CA GLY A 65 -4.31 6.52 17.61
C GLY A 65 -2.96 5.86 17.39
N LEU A 66 -1.89 6.66 17.50
CA LEU A 66 -0.52 6.18 17.32
C LEU A 66 0.18 5.93 18.67
N GLY A 67 -0.35 6.47 19.76
CA GLY A 67 0.25 6.39 21.08
C GLY A 67 0.86 7.71 21.54
N GLY A 68 1.50 7.65 22.71
CA GLY A 68 2.06 8.82 23.39
C GLY A 68 3.45 9.25 22.89
N GLN A 69 4.08 10.13 23.66
CA GLN A 69 5.39 10.72 23.33
C GLN A 69 6.53 9.68 23.16
N GLY A 70 6.36 8.47 23.69
CA GLY A 70 7.34 7.38 23.58
C GLY A 70 7.70 7.00 22.13
N LEU A 71 6.80 7.24 21.15
CA LEU A 71 7.10 7.03 19.73
C LEU A 71 8.29 7.86 19.23
N ARG A 72 8.58 8.99 19.87
CA ARG A 72 9.70 9.88 19.53
C ARG A 72 10.96 9.61 20.34
N SER A 73 10.97 8.57 21.18
CA SER A 73 12.16 8.25 21.96
C SER A 73 13.36 7.96 21.05
N LYS A 74 14.56 8.33 21.50
CA LYS A 74 15.80 7.95 20.81
C LYS A 74 16.13 6.48 21.05
N ASP A 75 15.70 5.94 22.19
CA ASP A 75 15.84 4.54 22.54
C ASP A 75 14.86 3.71 21.70
N VAL A 76 15.41 2.73 20.96
CA VAL A 76 14.65 1.87 20.06
C VAL A 76 13.70 0.96 20.82
N GLN A 77 14.11 0.46 21.98
CA GLN A 77 13.29 -0.43 22.81
C GLN A 77 12.16 0.34 23.49
N GLU A 78 12.42 1.56 23.97
CA GLU A 78 11.35 2.43 24.51
C GLU A 78 10.32 2.80 23.43
N ARG A 79 10.80 3.14 22.23
CA ARG A 79 9.94 3.39 21.08
C ARG A 79 9.11 2.16 20.71
N TYR A 80 9.71 0.97 20.71
CA TYR A 80 8.99 -0.28 20.48
C TYR A 80 7.91 -0.53 21.56
N ARG A 81 8.21 -0.30 22.84
CA ARG A 81 7.19 -0.40 23.92
C ARG A 81 6.00 0.52 23.64
N ALA A 82 6.23 1.75 23.20
CA ALA A 82 5.15 2.66 22.84
C ALA A 82 4.31 2.16 21.64
N ILE A 83 4.95 1.60 20.60
CA ILE A 83 4.27 0.99 19.45
C ILE A 83 3.44 -0.22 19.90
N ARG A 84 4.03 -1.08 20.73
CA ARG A 84 3.37 -2.24 21.32
C ARG A 84 2.12 -1.81 22.07
N ASP A 85 2.25 -0.92 23.04
CA ASP A 85 1.13 -0.42 23.83
C ASP A 85 0.02 0.15 22.95
N ALA A 86 0.39 0.89 21.90
CA ALA A 86 -0.56 1.41 20.93
C ALA A 86 -1.29 0.28 20.19
N ALA A 87 -0.58 -0.71 19.65
CA ALA A 87 -1.16 -1.85 18.95
C ALA A 87 -2.08 -2.71 19.84
N HIS A 88 -1.83 -2.76 21.15
CA HIS A 88 -2.67 -3.50 22.10
C HIS A 88 -4.00 -2.81 22.45
N THR A 89 -4.04 -1.48 22.34
CA THR A 89 -5.12 -0.68 22.93
C THR A 89 -5.89 0.12 21.91
N ARG A 90 -5.31 0.42 20.75
CA ARG A 90 -5.95 1.11 19.62
C ARG A 90 -6.39 0.10 18.56
N SER A 91 -7.14 0.57 17.57
CA SER A 91 -7.69 -0.25 16.51
C SER A 91 -7.32 0.29 15.13
N ILE A 92 -7.31 -0.62 14.15
CA ILE A 92 -7.24 -0.30 12.74
C ILE A 92 -8.65 0.11 12.29
N LEU A 93 -8.78 1.33 11.77
CA LEU A 93 -10.03 1.89 11.26
C LEU A 93 -10.18 1.67 9.75
N SER A 94 -9.06 1.67 9.02
CA SER A 94 -9.04 1.35 7.60
C SER A 94 -7.74 0.69 7.19
N VAL A 95 -7.80 -0.15 6.17
CA VAL A 95 -6.64 -0.79 5.53
C VAL A 95 -6.64 -0.43 4.06
N GLY A 96 -5.67 0.39 3.65
CA GLY A 96 -5.37 0.66 2.26
C GLY A 96 -4.52 -0.46 1.67
N ILE A 97 -4.94 -1.03 0.54
CA ILE A 97 -4.20 -2.07 -0.17
C ILE A 97 -4.10 -1.68 -1.64
N THR A 98 -2.88 -1.62 -2.16
CA THR A 98 -2.63 -1.35 -3.57
C THR A 98 -1.87 -2.51 -4.20
N THR A 99 -2.47 -3.18 -5.17
CA THR A 99 -1.81 -4.25 -5.93
C THR A 99 -1.25 -3.67 -7.22
N MET A 100 -0.01 -4.02 -7.56
CA MET A 100 0.68 -3.58 -8.77
C MET A 100 1.19 -4.80 -9.53
N LYS A 101 0.69 -4.96 -10.77
CA LYS A 101 1.08 -6.05 -11.67
C LYS A 101 1.76 -5.49 -12.90
N LEU A 102 2.97 -5.95 -13.19
CA LEU A 102 3.74 -5.57 -14.36
C LEU A 102 3.04 -6.12 -15.62
N ILE A 103 2.55 -5.21 -16.45
CA ILE A 103 1.87 -5.56 -17.71
C ILE A 103 2.76 -5.35 -18.93
N HIS A 104 3.77 -4.48 -18.82
CA HIS A 104 4.69 -4.20 -19.92
C HIS A 104 6.07 -3.77 -19.43
N LYS A 105 7.10 -4.32 -20.06
CA LYS A 105 8.51 -3.94 -19.86
C LYS A 105 9.11 -3.56 -21.22
N SER A 106 9.57 -2.32 -21.35
CA SER A 106 10.29 -1.85 -22.54
C SER A 106 11.76 -1.70 -22.24
N GLU A 107 12.59 -2.57 -22.81
CA GLU A 107 14.05 -2.49 -22.67
C GLU A 107 14.63 -1.25 -23.36
N LYS A 108 14.07 -0.88 -24.52
CA LYS A 108 14.50 0.29 -25.30
C LYS A 108 14.26 1.60 -24.56
N ARG A 109 13.10 1.75 -23.90
CA ARG A 109 12.74 2.97 -23.16
C ARG A 109 13.14 2.91 -21.68
N ARG A 110 13.67 1.78 -21.20
CA ARG A 110 13.89 1.50 -19.77
C ARG A 110 12.67 1.83 -18.92
N SER A 111 11.48 1.46 -19.41
CA SER A 111 10.20 1.80 -18.78
C SER A 111 9.45 0.54 -18.35
N LEU A 112 8.84 0.60 -17.17
CA LEU A 112 7.96 -0.42 -16.62
C LEU A 112 6.55 0.16 -16.56
N ARG A 113 5.54 -0.62 -16.95
CA ARG A 113 4.13 -0.25 -16.82
C ARG A 113 3.43 -1.27 -15.95
N TYR A 114 2.75 -0.75 -14.94
CA TYR A 114 1.97 -1.55 -14.01
C TYR A 114 0.48 -1.30 -14.23
N GLU A 115 -0.31 -2.37 -14.09
CA GLU A 115 -1.73 -2.31 -13.79
C GLU A 115 -1.88 -2.21 -12.27
N THR A 116 -2.66 -1.23 -11.80
CA THR A 116 -2.81 -0.92 -10.38
C THR A 116 -4.27 -1.00 -9.98
N GLN A 117 -4.54 -1.70 -8.89
CA GLN A 117 -5.85 -1.73 -8.24
C GLN A 117 -5.70 -1.31 -6.79
N VAL A 118 -6.54 -0.36 -6.36
CA VAL A 118 -6.55 0.16 -5.00
C VAL A 118 -7.84 -0.27 -4.30
N PHE A 119 -7.69 -0.78 -3.08
CA PHE A 119 -8.78 -1.13 -2.17
C PHE A 119 -8.62 -0.33 -0.88
N ASN A 120 -9.74 0.17 -0.35
CA ASN A 120 -9.79 0.77 0.98
C ASN A 120 -10.79 -0.01 1.83
N LEU A 121 -10.31 -0.85 2.73
CA LEU A 121 -11.14 -1.70 3.58
C LEU A 121 -11.46 -0.95 4.87
N LEU A 122 -12.72 -0.55 5.06
CA LEU A 122 -13.18 0.01 6.34
C LEU A 122 -13.33 -1.10 7.37
N THR A 123 -12.70 -0.94 8.53
CA THR A 123 -12.60 -2.00 9.54
C THR A 123 -13.10 -1.50 10.89
N LEU A 124 -14.06 -2.22 11.50
CA LEU A 124 -14.58 -1.90 12.83
C LEU A 124 -14.28 -3.02 13.84
N SER A 125 -13.54 -2.68 14.90
CA SER A 125 -13.22 -3.62 15.98
C SER A 125 -14.45 -4.00 16.78
N GLU A 126 -14.57 -5.29 17.08
CA GLU A 126 -15.64 -5.85 17.92
C GLU A 126 -15.34 -5.69 19.41
N LYS A 127 -14.06 -5.59 19.77
CA LYS A 127 -13.63 -5.33 21.15
C LYS A 127 -13.54 -3.83 21.42
N PRO A 128 -13.75 -3.39 22.68
CA PRO A 128 -13.47 -2.02 23.09
C PRO A 128 -12.01 -1.63 22.78
N PHE A 129 -11.83 -0.42 22.28
CA PHE A 129 -10.52 0.15 21.96
C PHE A 129 -10.46 1.62 22.32
N THR A 130 -9.24 2.11 22.49
CA THR A 130 -8.93 3.52 22.77
C THR A 130 -8.91 4.31 21.48
N ILE A 131 -9.47 5.52 21.54
CA ILE A 131 -9.40 6.50 20.47
C ILE A 131 -8.68 7.74 20.97
N GLU A 132 -7.71 8.22 20.19
CA GLU A 132 -7.01 9.46 20.47
C GLU A 132 -7.71 10.63 19.79
N PRO A 133 -8.11 11.68 20.53
CA PRO A 133 -8.81 12.83 19.93
C PRO A 133 -8.02 13.52 18.82
N SER A 134 -6.69 13.53 18.89
CA SER A 134 -5.82 14.07 17.84
C SER A 134 -5.87 13.25 16.55
N ALA A 135 -5.94 11.93 16.66
CA ALA A 135 -6.06 11.04 15.51
C ALA A 135 -7.41 11.24 14.81
N LEU A 136 -8.52 11.30 15.58
CA LEU A 136 -9.84 11.62 15.02
C LEU A 136 -9.87 12.97 14.29
N GLN A 137 -9.31 14.01 14.91
CA GLN A 137 -9.26 15.34 14.29
C GLN A 137 -8.45 15.34 12.99
N PHE A 138 -7.31 14.63 12.97
CA PHE A 138 -6.49 14.48 11.78
C PHE A 138 -7.26 13.79 10.65
N LEU A 139 -7.83 12.62 10.93
CA LEU A 139 -8.63 11.85 9.99
C LEU A 139 -9.85 12.64 9.47
N ALA A 140 -10.58 13.32 10.36
CA ALA A 140 -11.70 14.19 9.99
C ALA A 140 -11.27 15.32 9.05
N LYS A 141 -10.13 15.96 9.32
CA LYS A 141 -9.56 17.00 8.46
C LYS A 141 -9.19 16.46 7.08
N HIS A 142 -8.80 15.18 6.99
CA HIS A 142 -8.51 14.49 5.74
C HIS A 142 -9.75 13.77 5.16
N SER A 143 -10.96 14.18 5.56
CA SER A 143 -12.24 13.70 5.02
C SER A 143 -12.51 12.20 5.24
N PHE A 144 -11.96 11.61 6.30
CA PHE A 144 -12.33 10.27 6.72
C PHE A 144 -13.80 10.21 7.16
N ASP A 145 -14.57 9.30 6.58
CA ASP A 145 -16.00 9.14 6.89
C ASP A 145 -16.23 8.18 8.08
N PHE A 146 -16.29 8.76 9.28
CA PHE A 146 -16.58 8.02 10.50
C PHE A 146 -17.98 7.43 10.54
N ASN A 147 -18.97 8.07 9.91
CA ASN A 147 -20.34 7.55 9.91
C ASN A 147 -20.38 6.25 9.12
N ARG A 148 -19.73 6.23 7.96
CA ARG A 148 -19.64 5.04 7.11
C ARG A 148 -18.87 3.90 7.78
N LEU A 149 -17.76 4.22 8.45
CA LEU A 149 -17.02 3.27 9.28
C LEU A 149 -17.92 2.62 10.35
N ILE A 150 -18.64 3.43 11.12
CA ILE A 150 -19.47 2.95 12.24
C ILE A 150 -20.65 2.10 11.72
N GLN A 151 -21.27 2.53 10.62
CA GLN A 151 -22.43 1.85 10.05
C GLN A 151 -22.07 0.54 9.36
N SER A 152 -20.97 0.53 8.59
CA SER A 152 -20.68 -0.51 7.61
C SER A 152 -19.28 -1.11 7.70
N GLY A 153 -18.45 -0.74 8.69
CA GLY A 153 -17.11 -1.32 8.84
C GLY A 153 -17.12 -2.84 8.93
N VAL A 154 -16.22 -3.48 8.20
CA VAL A 154 -16.00 -4.94 8.24
C VAL A 154 -15.54 -5.29 9.65
N GLN A 155 -16.20 -6.26 10.27
CA GLN A 155 -15.80 -6.79 11.56
C GLN A 155 -14.69 -7.83 11.36
N PHE A 156 -13.60 -7.70 12.12
CA PHE A 156 -12.35 -8.42 11.86
C PHE A 156 -11.75 -9.05 13.12
N GLN A 157 -12.53 -9.32 14.17
CA GLN A 157 -12.01 -9.89 15.41
C GLN A 157 -12.85 -11.11 15.84
N GLY A 158 -12.48 -12.30 15.37
CA GLY A 158 -13.19 -13.52 15.72
C GLY A 158 -12.63 -14.78 15.06
N VAL A 159 -13.34 -15.90 15.21
CA VAL A 159 -12.94 -17.22 14.69
C VAL A 159 -12.77 -17.20 13.16
N ASN A 160 -13.60 -16.44 12.46
CA ASN A 160 -13.51 -16.20 11.02
C ASN A 160 -13.09 -14.76 10.73
N CYS A 161 -11.89 -14.37 11.16
CA CYS A 161 -11.33 -13.05 10.88
C CYS A 161 -10.98 -12.90 9.39
N PRO A 162 -11.73 -12.10 8.60
CA PRO A 162 -11.45 -11.95 7.18
C PRO A 162 -10.12 -11.24 6.94
N LEU A 163 -9.75 -10.34 7.84
CA LEU A 163 -8.47 -9.63 7.80
C LEU A 163 -7.29 -10.59 7.96
N LYS A 164 -7.34 -11.52 8.92
CA LYS A 164 -6.33 -12.57 9.09
C LYS A 164 -6.19 -13.42 7.82
N THR A 165 -7.31 -13.77 7.20
CA THR A 165 -7.30 -14.51 5.94
C THR A 165 -6.64 -13.69 4.84
N LEU A 166 -6.97 -12.41 4.74
CA LEU A 166 -6.39 -11.48 3.76
C LEU A 166 -4.87 -11.40 3.91
N PHE A 167 -4.40 -11.21 5.14
CA PHE A 167 -2.97 -11.18 5.46
C PHE A 167 -2.28 -12.50 5.14
N ARG A 168 -2.90 -13.64 5.42
CA ARG A 168 -2.33 -14.94 5.05
C ARG A 168 -2.20 -15.09 3.53
N GLU A 169 -3.21 -14.67 2.77
CA GLU A 169 -3.15 -14.73 1.30
C GLU A 169 -2.11 -13.73 0.75
N LEU A 170 -1.90 -12.59 1.41
CA LEU A 170 -0.83 -11.64 1.10
C LEU A 170 0.55 -12.25 1.35
N LEU A 171 0.78 -12.82 2.53
CA LEU A 171 2.06 -13.45 2.88
C LEU A 171 2.35 -14.70 2.04
N GLY A 172 1.31 -15.43 1.63
CA GLY A 172 1.42 -16.57 0.72
C GLY A 172 1.54 -16.19 -0.76
N SER A 173 1.45 -14.91 -1.11
CA SER A 173 1.74 -14.43 -2.46
C SER A 173 3.24 -14.32 -2.69
N SER A 174 3.68 -14.38 -3.95
CA SER A 174 5.08 -14.12 -4.33
C SER A 174 5.37 -12.63 -4.49
N SER A 175 4.49 -11.75 -4.03
CA SER A 175 4.60 -10.30 -4.19
C SER A 175 5.48 -9.69 -3.10
N THR A 176 6.24 -8.65 -3.45
CA THR A 176 6.94 -7.85 -2.43
C THR A 176 5.94 -6.91 -1.73
N LEU A 177 5.88 -6.99 -0.39
CA LEU A 177 5.09 -6.08 0.44
C LEU A 177 5.83 -4.75 0.59
N CYS A 178 5.27 -3.69 0.04
CA CYS A 178 5.78 -2.33 0.14
C CYS A 178 5.09 -1.59 1.29
N LEU A 179 5.88 -0.96 2.16
CA LEU A 179 5.41 -0.12 3.25
C LEU A 179 6.13 1.23 3.22
N HIS A 180 5.67 2.17 4.03
CA HIS A 180 6.36 3.42 4.28
C HIS A 180 6.38 3.69 5.78
N ASN A 181 7.54 3.57 6.42
CA ASN A 181 7.62 3.64 7.89
C ASN A 181 6.79 2.54 8.57
N GLY A 182 6.83 1.33 7.98
CA GLY A 182 5.86 0.24 8.18
C GLY A 182 5.91 -0.49 9.52
N LEU A 183 6.81 -0.13 10.43
CA LEU A 183 6.98 -0.84 11.71
C LEU A 183 5.71 -0.79 12.57
N ILE A 184 5.03 0.36 12.57
CA ILE A 184 3.77 0.53 13.31
C ILE A 184 2.70 -0.32 12.66
N ASP A 185 2.58 -0.27 11.33
CA ASP A 185 1.61 -1.06 10.58
C ASP A 185 1.79 -2.55 10.89
N LEU A 186 3.01 -3.07 10.75
CA LEU A 186 3.32 -4.46 11.05
C LEU A 186 2.98 -4.85 12.50
N ALA A 187 3.18 -3.97 13.47
CA ALA A 187 2.82 -4.25 14.87
C ALA A 187 1.31 -4.40 15.06
N PHE A 188 0.51 -3.50 14.48
CA PHE A 188 -0.95 -3.58 14.51
C PHE A 188 -1.46 -4.82 13.78
N LEU A 189 -0.90 -5.11 12.61
CA LEU A 189 -1.23 -6.30 11.83
C LEU A 189 -0.90 -7.58 12.59
N TYR A 190 0.30 -7.67 13.16
CA TYR A 190 0.73 -8.83 13.94
C TYR A 190 -0.22 -9.11 15.12
N LYS A 191 -0.54 -8.07 15.90
CA LYS A 191 -1.50 -8.19 17.01
C LYS A 191 -2.85 -8.70 16.52
N GLN A 192 -3.30 -8.19 15.38
CA GLN A 192 -4.62 -8.48 14.87
C GLN A 192 -4.72 -9.85 14.17
N MET A 193 -3.63 -10.32 13.57
CA MET A 193 -3.53 -11.61 12.88
C MET A 193 -3.58 -12.80 13.84
N TYR A 194 -2.81 -12.73 14.92
CA TYR A 194 -2.65 -13.86 15.83
C TYR A 194 -3.55 -13.76 17.04
N GLY A 195 -4.02 -12.55 17.37
CA GLY A 195 -4.70 -12.30 18.65
C GLY A 195 -3.79 -12.51 19.86
N VAL A 196 -2.51 -12.85 19.64
CA VAL A 196 -1.46 -13.01 20.64
C VAL A 196 -0.88 -11.65 20.97
N ASP A 197 -0.35 -11.51 22.16
CA ASP A 197 0.30 -10.29 22.57
C ASP A 197 1.62 -10.10 21.82
N LEU A 198 1.96 -8.85 21.49
CA LEU A 198 3.30 -8.58 20.94
C LEU A 198 4.33 -8.94 22.01
N PRO A 199 5.50 -9.46 21.62
CA PRO A 199 6.55 -9.80 22.56
C PRO A 199 7.10 -8.56 23.27
N GLU A 200 7.77 -8.75 24.41
CA GLU A 200 8.28 -7.64 25.23
C GLU A 200 9.47 -6.91 24.61
N THR A 201 10.22 -7.59 23.74
CA THR A 201 11.42 -7.04 23.09
C THR A 201 11.22 -6.85 21.59
N LEU A 202 11.89 -5.84 21.04
CA LEU A 202 11.87 -5.62 19.59
C LEU A 202 12.52 -6.80 18.85
N ASP A 203 13.61 -7.37 19.38
CA ASP A 203 14.34 -8.46 18.73
C ASP A 203 13.44 -9.70 18.57
N GLU A 204 12.68 -10.05 19.59
CA GLU A 204 11.71 -11.15 19.53
C GLU A 204 10.58 -10.84 18.54
N PHE A 205 10.11 -9.58 18.47
CA PHE A 205 9.13 -9.18 17.47
C PHE A 205 9.66 -9.32 16.05
N VAL A 206 10.89 -8.89 15.80
CA VAL A 206 11.55 -9.00 14.48
C VAL A 206 11.76 -10.46 14.10
N ASN A 207 12.20 -11.31 15.03
CA ASN A 207 12.33 -12.75 14.79
C ASN A 207 10.97 -13.37 14.43
N ASN A 208 9.94 -13.09 15.23
CA ASN A 208 8.59 -13.59 14.96
C ASN A 208 8.02 -13.08 13.64
N LEU A 209 8.35 -11.85 13.23
CA LEU A 209 7.96 -11.32 11.92
C LEU A 209 8.72 -12.02 10.79
N SER A 210 10.02 -12.28 10.97
CA SER A 210 10.85 -12.96 9.98
C SER A 210 10.27 -14.33 9.63
N ASP A 211 9.78 -15.07 10.62
CA ASP A 211 9.14 -16.38 10.43
C ASP A 211 7.85 -16.33 9.59
N LEU A 212 7.25 -15.14 9.41
CA LEU A 212 6.02 -14.97 8.61
C LEU A 212 6.29 -14.82 7.12
N PHE A 213 7.53 -14.51 6.75
CA PHE A 213 7.90 -14.23 5.37
C PHE A 213 8.76 -15.37 4.81
N PRO A 214 8.61 -15.74 3.53
CA PRO A 214 9.46 -16.76 2.92
C PRO A 214 10.92 -16.31 2.80
N ASP A 215 11.87 -17.23 2.99
CA ASP A 215 13.31 -16.95 2.94
C ASP A 215 13.83 -16.64 1.51
N ASP A 216 13.08 -17.06 0.47
CA ASP A 216 13.59 -17.16 -0.90
C ASP A 216 13.50 -15.86 -1.74
N PHE A 217 12.87 -14.79 -1.24
CA PHE A 217 12.76 -13.51 -1.95
C PHE A 217 12.68 -12.33 -0.99
N LEU A 218 12.89 -11.09 -1.51
CA LEU A 218 12.75 -9.87 -0.71
C LEU A 218 11.27 -9.64 -0.38
N PRO A 219 10.82 -9.95 0.85
CA PRO A 219 9.40 -10.06 1.11
C PRO A 219 8.80 -8.73 1.54
N VAL A 220 9.63 -7.83 2.10
CA VAL A 220 9.23 -6.52 2.59
C VAL A 220 10.20 -5.44 2.09
N ALA A 221 9.66 -4.35 1.58
CA ALA A 221 10.40 -3.16 1.18
C ALA A 221 9.82 -1.93 1.87
N ASP A 222 10.61 -1.26 2.70
CA ASP A 222 10.21 0.01 3.31
C ASP A 222 10.74 1.19 2.48
N SER A 223 9.84 1.92 1.84
CA SER A 223 10.18 3.05 0.97
C SER A 223 10.86 4.21 1.69
N LYS A 224 10.60 4.41 2.99
CA LYS A 224 11.29 5.43 3.79
C LYS A 224 12.74 5.03 4.02
N TYR A 225 12.99 3.76 4.35
CA TYR A 225 14.35 3.23 4.47
C TYR A 225 15.10 3.33 3.15
N LEU A 226 14.48 2.98 2.03
CA LEU A 226 15.08 3.11 0.69
C LEU A 226 15.42 4.59 0.39
N ALA A 227 14.51 5.52 0.70
CA ALA A 227 14.73 6.94 0.49
C ALA A 227 15.92 7.49 1.29
N GLU A 228 16.06 7.07 2.55
CA GLU A 228 17.12 7.55 3.45
C GLU A 228 18.48 6.92 3.16
N TYR A 229 18.52 5.59 2.99
CA TYR A 229 19.77 4.85 3.01
C TYR A 229 20.26 4.44 1.61
N GLN A 230 19.34 4.18 0.67
CA GLN A 230 19.70 3.77 -0.69
C GLN A 230 19.83 4.99 -1.61
N THR A 231 18.78 5.83 -1.70
CA THR A 231 18.80 7.01 -2.61
C THR A 231 19.37 8.26 -1.96
N ARG A 232 19.49 8.29 -0.62
CA ARG A 232 20.04 9.42 0.17
C ARG A 232 19.34 10.75 -0.09
N TYR A 233 18.01 10.72 -0.08
CA TYR A 233 17.19 11.92 -0.19
C TYR A 233 17.34 12.83 1.04
N THR A 234 17.13 14.14 0.86
CA THR A 234 17.23 15.11 1.97
C THR A 234 16.05 15.02 2.94
N SER A 235 14.96 14.39 2.52
CA SER A 235 13.77 14.13 3.32
C SER A 235 13.13 12.84 2.85
N SER A 236 12.41 12.18 3.76
CA SER A 236 11.90 10.83 3.56
C SER A 236 10.43 10.69 3.93
N TYR A 237 9.71 11.80 4.18
CA TYR A 237 8.27 11.76 4.34
C TYR A 237 7.59 11.48 2.99
N LEU A 238 6.49 10.72 3.03
CA LEU A 238 5.86 10.13 1.84
C LEU A 238 5.61 11.13 0.71
N GLU A 239 5.02 12.29 1.01
CA GLU A 239 4.73 13.32 0.01
C GLU A 239 5.99 13.81 -0.72
N TYR A 240 7.13 13.94 -0.02
CA TYR A 240 8.39 14.34 -0.63
C TYR A 240 8.93 13.25 -1.57
N VAL A 241 8.90 11.99 -1.12
CA VAL A 241 9.38 10.85 -1.91
C VAL A 241 8.55 10.72 -3.18
N PHE A 242 7.22 10.83 -3.06
CA PHE A 242 6.28 10.77 -4.18
C PHE A 242 6.51 11.88 -5.21
N ARG A 243 6.75 13.13 -4.77
CA ARG A 243 6.95 14.27 -5.70
C ARG A 243 8.31 14.26 -6.41
N ARG A 244 9.27 13.44 -5.97
CA ARG A 244 10.63 13.35 -6.53
C ARG A 244 10.85 12.16 -7.45
N THR A 245 9.87 11.28 -7.58
CA THR A 245 9.85 10.17 -8.54
C THR A 245 9.23 10.62 -9.85
#